data_AF-A0A1J1ITI2-F1
#
_entry.id   AF-A0A1J1ITI2-F1
#
_cell.length_a   1.000
_cell.length_b   1.000
_cell.length_c   1.000
_cell.angle_alpha   90.00
_cell.angle_beta   90.00
_cell.angle_gamma   90.00
#
_symmetry.space_group_name_H-M   'P 1'
#
loop_
_entity.id
_entity.type
_entity.pdbx_description
1 polymer ?
#
loop_
_entity_poly.entity_id
_entity_poly.type
_entity_poly.pdbx_seq_one_letter_code
_entity_poly.pdbx_strand_id
1 'polypeptide(L)'
;MSLSKPVYNFLGFYFEQLFNNPIRTKSITSSVIATAGAITSQKLSGQPFNPNAVFAYTAFGAFVAGPFAHYFYEFISRIVPDVPFRRILEFLLERFTYAPIFCALSLYFLTIFEGKTPDQATQNVLKLYRTVLLANWRYLTLPVFLNFNFVPPMLRVFVSNIIGFFWVIYMADKRRRAAAAAKKEK
;
A
#
# COMPACT_ATOMS: atom_id res chain seq x y z
N MET A 1 7.55 29.68 7.75
CA MET A 1 7.70 29.54 6.28
C MET A 1 6.32 29.32 5.69
N SER A 2 5.79 30.24 4.88
CA SER A 2 4.53 30.00 4.17
C SER A 2 4.79 29.12 2.96
N LEU A 3 3.87 28.20 2.66
CA LEU A 3 3.90 27.42 1.43
C LEU A 3 3.79 28.37 0.22
N SER A 4 4.45 28.05 -0.89
CA SER A 4 4.28 28.82 -2.12
C SER A 4 2.84 28.69 -2.63
N LYS A 5 2.28 29.77 -3.21
CA LYS A 5 0.92 29.80 -3.76
C LYS A 5 0.54 28.58 -4.63
N PRO A 6 1.38 28.10 -5.57
CA PRO A 6 1.01 26.92 -6.36
C PRO A 6 0.90 25.64 -5.53
N VAL A 7 1.78 25.46 -4.53
CA VAL A 7 1.73 24.29 -3.64
C VAL A 7 0.49 24.34 -2.75
N TYR A 8 0.15 25.53 -2.24
CA TYR A 8 -1.07 25.72 -1.46
C TYR A 8 -2.34 25.40 -2.29
N ASN A 9 -2.43 25.91 -3.52
CA ASN A 9 -3.57 25.66 -4.40
C ASN A 9 -3.70 24.18 -4.77
N PHE A 10 -2.57 23.50 -5.04
CA PHE A 10 -2.57 22.07 -5.32
C PHE A 10 -3.02 21.24 -4.12
N LEU A 11 -2.52 21.54 -2.92
CA LEU A 11 -2.93 20.87 -1.69
C LEU A 11 -4.42 21.11 -1.40
N GLY A 12 -4.90 22.34 -1.60
CA GLY A 12 -6.32 22.68 -1.47
C GLY A 12 -7.19 21.84 -2.39
N PHE A 13 -6.85 21.78 -3.68
CA PHE A 13 -7.55 20.93 -4.65
C PHE A 13 -7.51 19.44 -4.28
N TYR A 14 -6.36 18.94 -3.83
CA TYR A 14 -6.23 17.55 -3.38
C TYR A 14 -7.15 17.25 -2.20
N PHE A 15 -7.17 18.11 -1.17
CA PHE A 15 -8.04 17.91 -0.01
C PHE A 15 -9.52 18.02 -0.36
N GLU A 16 -9.87 18.96 -1.25
CA GLU A 16 -11.24 19.09 -1.75
C GLU A 16 -11.70 17.82 -2.48
N GLN A 17 -10.87 17.26 -3.35
CA GLN A 17 -11.17 16.00 -4.03
C GLN A 17 -11.17 14.79 -3.08
N LEU A 18 -10.34 14.82 -2.04
CA LEU A 18 -10.34 13.78 -1.02
C LEU A 18 -11.62 13.81 -0.18
N PHE A 19 -12.19 14.99 0.04
CA PHE A 19 -13.45 15.18 0.76
C PHE A 19 -14.67 14.84 -0.12
N ASN A 20 -14.73 15.39 -1.33
CA ASN A 20 -15.88 15.26 -2.23
C ASN A 20 -15.94 13.89 -2.94
N ASN A 21 -14.78 13.31 -3.27
CA ASN A 21 -14.70 12.05 -4.04
C ASN A 21 -13.66 11.08 -3.41
N PRO A 22 -13.87 10.62 -2.16
CA PRO A 22 -12.84 9.94 -1.37
C PRO A 22 -12.33 8.64 -2.02
N ILE A 23 -13.22 7.84 -2.62
CA ILE A 23 -12.83 6.56 -3.25
C ILE A 23 -11.99 6.82 -4.50
N ARG A 24 -12.44 7.71 -5.40
CA ARG A 24 -11.73 8.02 -6.65
C ARG A 24 -10.35 8.59 -6.37
N THR A 25 -10.27 9.57 -5.46
CA THR A 25 -9.00 10.21 -5.11
C THR A 25 -8.03 9.23 -4.46
N LYS A 26 -8.50 8.38 -3.54
CA LYS A 26 -7.67 7.33 -2.92
C LYS A 26 -7.20 6.29 -3.94
N SER A 27 -8.08 5.84 -4.85
CA SER A 27 -7.70 4.90 -5.91
C SER A 27 -6.67 5.49 -6.87
N ILE A 28 -6.89 6.71 -7.36
CA ILE A 28 -5.96 7.37 -8.30
C ILE A 28 -4.61 7.59 -7.63
N THR A 29 -4.59 8.15 -6.42
CA THR A 29 -3.33 8.39 -5.71
C THR A 29 -2.60 7.09 -5.36
N SER A 30 -3.32 6.06 -4.93
CA SER A 30 -2.72 4.73 -4.69
C SER A 30 -2.12 4.13 -5.97
N SER A 31 -2.79 4.30 -7.12
CA SER A 31 -2.31 3.84 -8.42
C SER A 31 -1.02 4.54 -8.82
N VAL A 32 -0.98 5.87 -8.70
CA VAL A 32 0.20 6.68 -9.02
C VAL A 32 1.39 6.26 -8.14
N ILE A 33 1.16 6.11 -6.84
CA ILE A 33 2.18 5.68 -5.88
C ILE A 33 2.69 4.26 -6.19
N ALA A 34 1.78 3.32 -6.47
CA ALA A 34 2.15 1.95 -6.80
C ALA A 34 2.94 1.87 -8.11
N THR A 35 2.53 2.63 -9.11
CA THR A 35 3.23 2.76 -10.40
C THR A 35 4.64 3.31 -10.20
N ALA A 36 4.75 4.43 -9.48
CA ALA A 36 6.03 5.08 -9.21
C ALA A 36 6.97 4.15 -8.42
N GLY A 37 6.47 3.46 -7.41
CA GLY A 37 7.24 2.50 -6.62
C GLY A 37 7.71 1.31 -7.47
N ALA A 38 6.86 0.78 -8.33
CA ALA A 38 7.22 -0.32 -9.23
C ALA A 38 8.31 0.08 -10.23
N ILE A 39 8.18 1.25 -10.87
CA ILE A 39 9.21 1.79 -11.79
C ILE A 39 10.52 2.01 -11.04
N THR A 40 10.47 2.61 -9.84
CA THR A 40 11.65 2.86 -9.02
C THR A 40 12.36 1.55 -8.65
N SER A 41 11.61 0.55 -8.18
CA SER A 41 12.15 -0.79 -7.89
C SER A 41 12.83 -1.41 -9.12
N GLN A 42 12.24 -1.26 -10.31
CA GLN A 42 12.84 -1.77 -11.54
C GLN A 42 14.14 -1.06 -11.89
N LYS A 43 14.17 0.27 -11.82
CA LYS A 43 15.41 1.04 -12.05
C LYS A 43 16.52 0.67 -11.08
N LEU A 44 16.20 0.54 -9.79
CA LEU A 44 17.16 0.14 -8.75
C LEU A 44 17.71 -1.28 -8.94
N SER A 45 16.94 -2.17 -9.55
CA SER A 45 17.34 -3.57 -9.77
C SER A 45 18.36 -3.77 -10.91
N GLY A 46 18.52 -2.78 -11.80
CA GLY A 46 19.37 -2.91 -13.00
C GLY A 46 18.92 -3.96 -14.02
N GLN A 47 17.73 -4.56 -13.85
CA GLN A 47 17.16 -5.58 -14.73
C GLN A 47 16.35 -4.92 -15.88
N PRO A 48 16.08 -5.66 -16.99
CA PRO A 48 15.24 -5.15 -18.06
C PRO A 48 13.86 -4.74 -17.56
N PHE A 49 13.35 -3.64 -18.11
CA PHE A 49 12.05 -3.09 -17.75
C PHE A 49 10.93 -4.07 -18.07
N ASN A 50 10.10 -4.38 -17.07
CA ASN A 50 8.95 -5.27 -17.20
C ASN A 50 7.65 -4.45 -17.10
N PRO A 51 7.01 -4.14 -18.25
CA PRO A 51 5.78 -3.35 -18.26
C PRO A 51 4.61 -4.07 -17.58
N ASN A 52 4.53 -5.41 -17.68
CA ASN A 52 3.45 -6.19 -17.07
C ASN A 52 3.48 -6.08 -15.54
N ALA A 53 4.68 -6.07 -14.95
CA ALA A 53 4.83 -5.86 -13.51
C ALA A 53 4.37 -4.45 -13.11
N VAL A 54 4.71 -3.40 -13.88
CA VAL A 54 4.25 -2.03 -13.59
C VAL A 54 2.72 -1.94 -13.71
N PHE A 55 2.15 -2.54 -14.75
CA PHE A 55 0.70 -2.61 -14.93
C PHE A 55 0.02 -3.30 -13.75
N ALA A 56 0.56 -4.44 -13.28
CA ALA A 56 0.00 -5.16 -12.14
C ALA A 56 -0.05 -4.32 -10.86
N TYR A 57 1.02 -3.56 -10.56
CA TYR A 57 1.03 -2.63 -9.43
C TYR A 57 0.06 -1.45 -9.62
N THR A 58 -0.06 -0.95 -10.85
CA THR A 58 -1.01 0.12 -11.20
C THR A 58 -2.45 -0.34 -10.97
N ALA A 59 -2.84 -1.49 -11.53
CA ALA A 59 -4.16 -2.09 -11.37
C ALA A 59 -4.45 -2.43 -9.90
N PHE A 60 -3.46 -2.97 -9.19
CA PHE A 60 -3.58 -3.23 -7.76
C PHE A 60 -3.86 -1.94 -6.96
N GLY A 61 -3.15 -0.85 -7.26
CA GLY A 61 -3.39 0.45 -6.64
C GLY A 61 -4.81 0.98 -6.88
N ALA A 62 -5.30 0.84 -8.12
CA ALA A 62 -6.59 1.37 -8.55
C ALA A 62 -7.78 0.61 -7.96
N PHE A 63 -7.74 -0.72 -8.10
CA PHE A 63 -8.91 -1.58 -7.87
C PHE A 63 -8.91 -2.24 -6.49
N VAL A 64 -7.73 -2.43 -5.87
CA VAL A 64 -7.62 -3.17 -4.61
C VAL A 64 -7.19 -2.25 -3.49
N ALA A 65 -5.99 -1.65 -3.57
CA ALA A 65 -5.43 -0.92 -2.44
C ALA A 65 -6.25 0.30 -2.03
N GLY A 66 -6.64 1.15 -2.99
CA GLY A 66 -7.45 2.34 -2.72
C GLY A 66 -8.82 2.03 -2.11
N PRO A 67 -9.66 1.20 -2.77
CA PRO A 67 -10.98 0.85 -2.26
C PRO A 67 -10.92 0.07 -0.94
N PHE A 68 -10.01 -0.90 -0.82
CA PHE A 68 -9.86 -1.70 0.39
C PHE A 68 -9.46 -0.83 1.59
N ALA A 69 -8.52 0.10 1.41
CA ALA A 69 -8.17 1.04 2.46
C ALA A 69 -9.35 1.93 2.86
N HIS A 70 -10.15 2.42 1.91
CA HIS A 70 -11.32 3.25 2.21
C HIS A 70 -12.33 2.52 3.10
N TYR A 71 -12.81 1.35 2.64
CA TYR A 71 -13.82 0.59 3.37
C TYR A 71 -13.30 0.05 4.69
N PHE A 72 -12.03 -0.34 4.78
CA PHE A 72 -11.46 -0.83 6.03
C PHE A 72 -11.40 0.27 7.09
N TYR A 73 -10.88 1.46 6.76
CA TYR A 73 -10.82 2.55 7.74
C TYR A 73 -12.20 3.06 8.12
N GLU A 74 -13.15 3.07 7.20
CA GLU A 74 -14.55 3.37 7.51
C GLU A 74 -15.13 2.34 8.49
N PHE A 75 -14.92 1.04 8.25
CA PHE A 75 -15.36 -0.03 9.13
C PHE A 75 -14.77 0.08 10.55
N ILE A 76 -13.46 0.31 10.66
CA ILE A 76 -12.79 0.53 11.94
C ILE A 76 -13.37 1.75 12.67
N SER A 77 -13.60 2.85 11.96
CA SER A 77 -14.15 4.07 12.56
C SER A 77 -15.56 3.89 13.14
N ARG A 78 -16.32 2.92 12.63
CA ARG A 78 -17.67 2.57 13.10
C ARG A 78 -17.65 1.61 14.29
N ILE A 79 -16.66 0.72 14.37
CA ILE A 79 -16.58 -0.31 15.41
C ILE A 79 -15.85 0.17 16.66
N VAL A 80 -14.83 1.02 16.50
CA VAL A 80 -14.06 1.49 17.65
C VAL A 80 -14.83 2.61 18.37
N PRO A 81 -15.30 2.38 19.61
CA PRO A 81 -16.03 3.39 20.37
C PRO A 81 -15.11 4.55 20.76
N ASP A 82 -15.71 5.70 21.08
CA ASP A 82 -14.98 6.90 21.47
C ASP A 82 -14.48 6.81 22.91
N VAL A 83 -13.38 6.07 23.09
CA VAL A 83 -12.73 5.84 24.39
C VAL A 83 -11.36 6.54 24.44
N PRO A 84 -10.82 6.85 25.63
CA PRO A 84 -9.53 7.55 25.77
C PRO A 84 -8.37 6.90 25.01
N PHE A 85 -8.41 5.56 24.84
CA PHE A 85 -7.39 4.78 24.14
C PHE A 85 -7.75 4.41 22.69
N ARG A 86 -8.74 5.09 22.09
CA ARG A 86 -9.23 4.81 20.73
C ARG A 86 -8.13 4.70 19.69
N ARG A 87 -7.16 5.62 19.70
CA ARG A 87 -6.03 5.60 18.74
C ARG A 87 -5.15 4.36 18.86
N ILE A 88 -4.96 3.86 20.08
CA ILE A 88 -4.20 2.63 20.33
C ILE A 88 -4.99 1.43 19.81
N LEU A 89 -6.31 1.39 20.04
CA LEU A 89 -7.18 0.33 19.52
C LEU A 89 -7.21 0.32 17.99
N GLU A 90 -7.37 1.49 17.35
CA GLU A 90 -7.33 1.64 15.89
C GLU A 90 -5.98 1.14 15.32
N PHE A 91 -4.88 1.50 15.97
CA PHE A 91 -3.55 1.03 15.59
C PHE A 91 -3.41 -0.49 15.71
N LEU A 92 -3.86 -1.08 16.83
CA LEU A 92 -3.80 -2.53 17.02
C LEU A 92 -4.65 -3.28 15.97
N LEU A 93 -5.86 -2.81 15.69
CA LEU A 93 -6.71 -3.40 14.65
C LEU A 93 -6.08 -3.27 13.26
N GLU A 94 -5.40 -2.15 13.00
CA GLU A 94 -4.68 -1.98 11.74
C GLU A 94 -3.47 -2.95 11.67
N ARG A 95 -2.71 -3.14 12.75
CA ARG A 95 -1.58 -4.08 12.78
C ARG A 95 -1.98 -5.55 12.73
N PHE A 96 -3.08 -5.94 13.40
CA PHE A 96 -3.49 -7.35 13.55
C PHE A 96 -4.60 -7.78 12.58
N THR A 97 -5.31 -6.86 11.96
CA THR A 97 -6.38 -7.19 11.00
C THR A 97 -6.05 -6.65 9.61
N TYR A 98 -5.76 -5.35 9.48
CA TYR A 98 -5.47 -4.75 8.17
C TYR A 98 -4.20 -5.33 7.56
N ALA A 99 -3.07 -5.28 8.26
CA ALA A 99 -1.78 -5.66 7.70
C ALA A 99 -1.74 -7.13 7.23
N PRO A 100 -2.23 -8.13 8.00
CA PRO A 100 -2.32 -9.51 7.54
C PRO A 100 -3.17 -9.68 6.27
N ILE A 101 -4.39 -9.13 6.27
CA ILE A 101 -5.31 -9.27 5.14
C ILE A 101 -4.73 -8.56 3.91
N PHE A 102 -4.25 -7.33 4.08
CA PHE A 102 -3.65 -6.54 3.00
C PHE A 102 -2.41 -7.21 2.41
N CYS A 103 -1.54 -7.81 3.22
CA CYS A 103 -0.39 -8.55 2.73
C CYS A 103 -0.81 -9.76 1.87
N ALA A 104 -1.79 -10.55 2.33
CA ALA A 104 -2.32 -11.68 1.57
C ALA A 104 -2.95 -11.23 0.24
N LEU A 105 -3.82 -10.23 0.28
CA LEU A 105 -4.47 -9.67 -0.91
C LEU A 105 -3.44 -9.12 -1.90
N SER A 106 -2.41 -8.40 -1.41
CA SER A 106 -1.36 -7.86 -2.28
C SER A 106 -0.60 -8.95 -3.01
N LEU A 107 -0.20 -10.03 -2.33
CA LEU A 107 0.52 -11.14 -2.94
C LEU A 107 -0.34 -11.90 -3.95
N TYR A 108 -1.62 -12.07 -3.64
CA TYR A 108 -2.58 -12.74 -4.52
C TYR A 108 -2.88 -11.92 -5.77
N PHE A 109 -3.45 -10.72 -5.60
CA PHE A 109 -3.91 -9.89 -6.72
C PHE A 109 -2.79 -9.38 -7.60
N LEU A 110 -1.61 -9.06 -7.04
CA LEU A 110 -0.47 -8.71 -7.90
C LEU A 110 -0.05 -9.87 -8.80
N THR A 111 -0.23 -11.11 -8.36
CA THR A 111 0.09 -12.29 -9.16
C THR A 111 -0.96 -12.53 -10.24
N ILE A 112 -2.24 -12.32 -9.91
CA ILE A 112 -3.34 -12.37 -10.88
C ILE A 112 -3.18 -11.28 -11.96
N PHE A 113 -2.88 -10.03 -11.57
CA PHE A 113 -2.71 -8.93 -12.52
C PHE A 113 -1.43 -9.04 -13.36
N GLU A 114 -0.46 -9.86 -12.94
CA GLU A 114 0.68 -10.26 -13.78
C GLU A 114 0.32 -11.32 -14.84
N GLY A 115 -0.94 -11.78 -14.87
CA GLY A 115 -1.44 -12.79 -15.81
C GLY A 115 -1.16 -14.24 -15.39
N LYS A 116 -0.85 -14.48 -14.10
CA LYS A 116 -0.60 -15.83 -13.57
C LYS A 116 -1.90 -16.51 -13.15
N THR A 117 -1.88 -17.84 -13.05
CA THR A 117 -3.07 -18.61 -12.66
C THR A 117 -3.40 -18.45 -11.17
N PRO A 118 -4.66 -18.65 -10.75
CA PRO A 118 -5.06 -18.64 -9.35
C PRO A 118 -4.23 -19.58 -8.46
N ASP A 119 -3.87 -20.76 -8.97
CA ASP A 119 -3.01 -21.70 -8.24
C ASP A 119 -1.61 -21.13 -7.99
N GLN A 120 -1.03 -20.48 -8.99
CA GLN A 120 0.26 -19.80 -8.84
C GLN A 120 0.17 -18.63 -7.86
N ALA A 121 -0.95 -17.90 -7.84
CA ALA A 121 -1.20 -16.84 -6.87
C ALA A 121 -1.28 -17.38 -5.44
N THR A 122 -2.01 -18.48 -5.22
CA THR A 122 -2.12 -19.14 -3.92
C THR A 122 -0.76 -19.66 -3.45
N GLN A 123 0.01 -20.32 -4.33
CA GLN A 123 1.36 -20.75 -4.00
C GLN A 123 2.29 -19.57 -3.66
N ASN A 124 2.17 -18.45 -4.38
CA ASN A 124 2.95 -17.25 -4.09
C ASN A 124 2.60 -16.67 -2.71
N VAL A 125 1.32 -16.66 -2.32
CA VAL A 125 0.88 -16.28 -0.98
C VAL A 125 1.50 -17.23 0.04
N LEU A 126 1.31 -18.54 -0.08
CA LEU A 126 1.83 -19.52 0.89
C LEU A 126 3.35 -19.41 1.09
N LYS A 127 4.12 -19.16 0.02
CA LYS A 127 5.58 -19.03 0.08
C LYS A 127 6.03 -17.71 0.71
N LEU A 128 5.43 -16.59 0.32
CA LEU A 128 5.93 -15.25 0.68
C LEU A 128 5.20 -14.62 1.86
N TYR A 129 3.99 -15.06 2.20
CA TYR A 129 3.11 -14.40 3.17
C TYR A 129 3.80 -14.16 4.51
N ARG A 130 4.38 -15.20 5.12
CA ARG A 130 5.07 -15.07 6.41
C ARG A 130 6.22 -14.06 6.36
N THR A 131 7.02 -14.12 5.29
CA THR A 131 8.16 -13.22 5.10
C THR A 131 7.71 -11.77 4.91
N VAL A 132 6.67 -11.56 4.10
CA VAL A 132 6.11 -10.24 3.82
C VAL A 132 5.41 -9.67 5.05
N LEU A 133 4.65 -10.47 5.79
CA LEU A 133 3.95 -10.03 6.99
C LEU A 133 4.94 -9.62 8.09
N LEU A 134 5.97 -10.43 8.36
CA LEU A 134 6.99 -10.09 9.34
C LEU A 134 7.76 -8.82 8.93
N ALA A 135 8.06 -8.64 7.65
CA ALA A 135 8.66 -7.42 7.15
C ALA A 135 7.71 -6.22 7.28
N ASN A 136 6.41 -6.40 7.06
CA ASN A 136 5.41 -5.35 7.22
C ASN A 136 5.38 -4.87 8.67
N TRP A 137 5.31 -5.79 9.62
CA TRP A 137 5.37 -5.43 11.04
C TRP A 137 6.71 -4.82 11.42
N ARG A 138 7.84 -5.31 10.90
CA ARG A 138 9.14 -4.75 11.24
C ARG A 138 9.33 -3.33 10.71
N TYR A 139 8.98 -3.08 9.46
CA TYR A 139 9.31 -1.81 8.78
C TYR A 139 8.19 -0.77 8.88
N LEU A 140 6.92 -1.18 8.95
CA LEU A 140 5.80 -0.24 8.91
C LEU A 140 5.21 0.10 10.27
N THR A 141 5.47 -0.70 11.32
CA THR A 141 4.89 -0.45 12.65
C THR A 141 5.26 0.92 13.19
N LEU A 142 6.54 1.31 13.14
CA LEU A 142 6.97 2.62 13.62
C LEU A 142 6.45 3.77 12.73
N PRO A 143 6.60 3.76 11.39
CA PRO A 143 6.02 4.80 10.54
C PRO A 143 4.51 4.97 10.69
N VAL A 144 3.77 3.86 10.79
CA VAL A 144 2.31 3.90 10.94
C VAL A 144 1.92 4.39 12.32
N PHE A 145 2.60 3.94 13.38
CA PHE A 145 2.38 4.46 14.73
C PHE A 145 2.60 5.96 14.79
N LEU A 146 3.68 6.47 14.17
CA LEU A 146 3.95 7.90 14.10
C LEU A 146 2.85 8.65 13.33
N ASN A 147 2.36 8.07 12.23
CA ASN A 147 1.27 8.64 11.44
C ASN A 147 -0.05 8.77 12.24
N PHE A 148 -0.41 7.76 13.02
CA PHE A 148 -1.65 7.81 13.83
C PHE A 148 -1.57 8.80 15.01
N ASN A 149 -0.41 8.89 15.66
CA ASN A 149 -0.27 9.65 16.90
C ASN A 149 0.12 11.12 16.69
N PHE A 150 0.97 11.41 15.70
CA PHE A 150 1.56 12.74 15.54
C PHE A 150 1.08 13.48 14.29
N VAL A 151 0.56 12.79 13.28
CA VAL A 151 0.13 13.43 12.04
C VAL A 151 -1.35 13.85 12.13
N PRO A 152 -1.67 15.13 11.82
CA PRO A 152 -3.05 15.60 11.76
C PRO A 152 -3.91 14.77 10.80
N PRO A 153 -5.19 14.50 11.12
CA PRO A 153 -6.06 13.64 10.30
C PRO A 153 -6.06 13.95 8.79
N MET A 154 -6.01 15.23 8.42
CA MET A 154 -6.00 15.69 7.04
C MET A 154 -4.75 15.22 6.26
N LEU A 155 -3.60 15.10 6.92
CA LEU A 155 -2.32 14.74 6.31
C LEU A 155 -2.02 13.23 6.37
N ARG A 156 -2.80 12.46 7.12
CA ARG A 156 -2.52 11.02 7.32
C ARG A 156 -2.50 10.23 6.03
N VAL A 157 -3.41 10.53 5.10
CA VAL A 157 -3.48 9.86 3.79
C VAL A 157 -2.23 10.17 2.97
N PHE A 158 -1.76 11.42 3.01
CA PHE A 158 -0.54 11.83 2.31
C PHE A 158 0.70 11.12 2.87
N VAL A 159 0.87 11.08 4.20
CA VAL A 159 1.98 10.37 4.84
C VAL A 159 1.89 8.86 4.59
N SER A 160 0.70 8.27 4.64
CA SER A 160 0.48 6.86 4.29
C SER A 160 0.88 6.55 2.84
N ASN A 161 0.63 7.46 1.90
CA ASN A 161 1.05 7.30 0.51
C ASN A 161 2.58 7.28 0.37
N ILE A 162 3.29 8.13 1.13
CA ILE A 162 4.77 8.11 1.17
C ILE A 162 5.28 6.79 1.74
N ILE A 163 4.72 6.32 2.86
CA ILE A 163 5.07 5.01 3.44
C ILE A 163 4.78 3.89 2.44
N GLY A 164 3.63 3.96 1.77
CA GLY A 164 3.20 3.02 0.74
C GLY A 164 4.15 2.95 -0.45
N PHE A 165 4.72 4.07 -0.88
CA PHE A 165 5.73 4.11 -1.95
C PHE A 165 6.94 3.23 -1.62
N PHE A 166 7.53 3.39 -0.44
CA PHE A 166 8.67 2.57 -0.01
C PHE A 166 8.28 1.10 0.18
N TRP A 167 7.08 0.84 0.69
CA TRP A 167 6.57 -0.52 0.81
C TRP A 167 6.41 -1.22 -0.55
N VAL A 168 5.92 -0.50 -1.57
CA VAL A 168 5.81 -1.02 -2.94
C VAL A 168 7.18 -1.36 -3.51
N ILE A 169 8.19 -0.51 -3.29
CA ILE A 169 9.57 -0.79 -3.75
C ILE A 169 10.08 -2.10 -3.14
N TYR A 170 9.93 -2.25 -1.81
CA TYR A 170 10.33 -3.46 -1.09
C TYR A 170 9.60 -4.71 -1.61
N MET A 171 8.27 -4.62 -1.75
CA MET A 171 7.45 -5.72 -2.27
C MET A 171 7.84 -6.13 -3.68
N ALA A 172 8.07 -5.16 -4.57
CA ALA A 172 8.45 -5.40 -5.96
C ALA A 172 9.84 -6.05 -6.07
N ASP A 173 10.80 -5.64 -5.24
CA ASP A 173 12.12 -6.28 -5.17
C ASP A 173 11.99 -7.72 -4.62
N LYS A 174 11.29 -7.90 -3.50
CA LYS A 174 11.18 -9.22 -2.85
C LYS A 174 10.48 -10.25 -3.73
N ARG A 175 9.36 -9.89 -4.37
CA ARG A 175 8.63 -10.78 -5.29
C ARG A 175 9.48 -11.13 -6.52
N ARG A 176 10.26 -10.18 -7.03
CA ARG A 176 11.16 -10.41 -8.16
C ARG A 176 12.29 -11.38 -7.81
N ARG A 177 12.93 -11.21 -6.66
CA ARG A 177 13.98 -12.14 -6.18
C ARG A 177 13.42 -13.55 -5.99
N ALA A 178 12.21 -13.68 -5.45
CA ALA A 178 11.54 -14.97 -5.32
C ALA A 178 11.28 -15.63 -6.68
N ALA A 179 10.83 -14.86 -7.67
CA ALA A 179 10.65 -15.36 -9.04
C ALA A 179 11.97 -15.78 -9.71
N ALA A 180 13.06 -15.05 -9.45
CA ALA A 180 14.39 -15.40 -9.96
C ALA A 180 14.94 -16.68 -9.32
N ALA A 181 14.73 -16.89 -8.01
CA ALA A 181 15.13 -18.12 -7.32
C ALA A 181 14.37 -19.34 -7.87
N ALA A 182 13.05 -19.22 -8.05
CA ALA A 182 12.22 -20.30 -8.60
C ALA A 182 12.56 -20.69 -10.05
N LYS A 183 13.23 -19.82 -10.81
CA LYS A 183 13.75 -20.13 -12.16
C LYS A 183 15.08 -20.89 -12.13
N LYS A 184 15.87 -20.76 -11.06
CA LYS A 184 17.16 -21.47 -10.91
C LYS A 184 17.00 -22.91 -10.41
N GLU A 185 15.89 -23.21 -9.75
CA GLU A 185 15.55 -24.54 -9.24
C GLU A 185 14.87 -25.44 -10.28
N LYS A 186 14.54 -24.90 -11.46
CA LYS A 186 13.98 -25.63 -12.60
C LYS A 186 15.04 -25.84 -13.66
#